data_AF-A0KZC9-F1
#
_entry.id   AF-A0KZC9-F1
#
_cell.length_a   1.000
_cell.length_b   1.000
_cell.length_c   1.000
_cell.angle_alpha   90.00
_cell.angle_beta   90.00
_cell.angle_gamma   90.00
#
_symmetry.space_group_name_H-M   'P 1'
#
loop_
_entity.id
_entity.type
_entity.pdbx_description
1 polymer ?
#
loop_
_entity_poly.entity_id
_entity_poly.type
_entity_poly.pdbx_seq_one_letter_code
_entity_poly.pdbx_strand_id
1 'polypeptide(L)'
;MRTAAVISMLLFGVLTSVNASAKDNELVFASDFEGNRLSQPWSWIMGCQFEGAEPHSGESALLCAEGNSSIVSKFPVSEAGLLEFWVKTQNIQTQYRINVLTSPVLKLDAQWQHVALIDITPATTEYLAHRVSIDDPSRQYIRLDIEAINGPISLDDLTLDKIRLDIALQKNEQKIIGGILDKLKEDKNYEVQAESFRTLGKNYAAQLESQRQYLEYSNAIYSSITFVLATSERNKMSNPLGYNTFRSVLTDAKRVASPIQQARLGSMVKPFGDLATATLNVVSAGAYSAFAEPFKSFLAATFDRSNYDNSDLSRSDKKFAEENGLKIYQQAERFMAEIEKELQQVTALDNDLVNMQKNLDTFRKDLDKHLRSYLQHASIARTPENYSKVMSKDEQTRAQIMADVNANISAKADALLAANSNAELVQYMIKTTEKMDEFQEFKERFNQITSAMLTFYDRFERSIAAEQNPFTDPSDRAVWEQHAQSARNYIRQSKEAFTKAFM
;
A
#
# COMPACT_ATOMS: atom_id res chain seq x y z
N MET A 1 -67.38 -27.09 7.80
CA MET A 1 -67.30 -26.37 6.51
C MET A 1 -66.32 -25.21 6.66
N ARG A 2 -65.26 -25.20 5.83
CA ARG A 2 -64.33 -24.08 5.53
C ARG A 2 -63.51 -23.52 6.70
N THR A 3 -62.28 -24.01 6.94
CA THR A 3 -60.97 -23.69 6.31
C THR A 3 -60.31 -22.38 6.77
N ALA A 4 -59.15 -22.58 7.41
CA ALA A 4 -57.90 -21.81 7.32
C ALA A 4 -57.81 -20.41 7.96
N ALA A 5 -57.03 -20.32 9.04
CA ALA A 5 -55.80 -19.53 9.05
C ALA A 5 -54.91 -19.99 10.22
N VAL A 6 -53.78 -20.61 9.86
CA VAL A 6 -52.69 -20.98 10.74
C VAL A 6 -51.86 -19.72 10.99
N ILE A 7 -51.76 -19.27 12.24
CA ILE A 7 -50.65 -18.42 12.71
C ILE A 7 -50.09 -19.11 13.95
N SER A 8 -49.17 -20.04 13.72
CA SER A 8 -48.28 -20.55 14.75
C SER A 8 -46.99 -19.75 14.64
N MET A 9 -46.87 -18.71 15.47
CA MET A 9 -45.65 -17.93 15.59
C MET A 9 -44.62 -18.81 16.32
N LEU A 10 -43.71 -19.41 15.55
CA LEU A 10 -42.54 -20.10 16.07
C LEU A 10 -41.65 -19.08 16.79
N LEU A 11 -41.48 -19.26 18.10
CA LEU A 11 -40.33 -18.75 18.85
C LEU A 11 -39.07 -19.36 18.23
N PHE A 12 -38.37 -18.58 17.40
CA PHE A 12 -36.96 -18.84 17.12
C PHE A 12 -36.13 -18.11 18.18
N GLY A 13 -35.53 -18.91 19.08
CA GLY A 13 -34.49 -18.44 19.97
C GLY A 13 -33.34 -17.87 19.15
N VAL A 14 -33.14 -16.56 19.24
CA VAL A 14 -31.92 -15.89 18.83
C VAL A 14 -30.85 -16.31 19.83
N LEU A 15 -30.17 -17.41 19.53
CA LEU A 15 -28.84 -17.65 20.07
C LEU A 15 -27.96 -16.53 19.52
N THR A 16 -27.74 -15.52 20.35
CA THR A 16 -26.68 -14.54 20.15
C THR A 16 -25.37 -15.31 20.19
N SER A 17 -24.91 -15.77 19.02
CA SER A 17 -23.51 -16.08 18.81
C SER A 17 -22.76 -14.77 19.03
N VAL A 18 -22.21 -14.63 20.22
CA VAL A 18 -21.19 -13.63 20.52
C VAL A 18 -20.06 -13.98 19.57
N ASN A 19 -20.01 -13.29 18.43
CA ASN A 19 -18.79 -13.19 17.66
C ASN A 19 -17.79 -12.58 18.64
N ALA A 20 -16.94 -13.42 19.22
CA ALA A 20 -15.68 -12.99 19.78
C ALA A 20 -14.85 -12.47 18.58
N SER A 21 -15.20 -11.27 18.12
CA SER A 21 -14.28 -10.47 17.34
C SER A 21 -13.11 -10.23 18.30
N ALA A 22 -12.00 -10.90 18.05
CA ALA A 22 -10.73 -10.49 18.63
C ALA A 22 -10.59 -8.99 18.34
N LYS A 23 -10.32 -8.18 19.38
CA LYS A 23 -9.95 -6.79 19.15
C LYS A 23 -8.61 -6.82 18.44
N ASP A 24 -8.65 -6.48 17.16
CA ASP A 24 -7.50 -6.37 16.27
C ASP A 24 -6.66 -5.13 16.63
N ASN A 25 -5.33 -5.27 16.54
CA ASN A 25 -4.28 -4.24 16.64
C ASN A 25 -4.45 -3.15 17.71
N GLU A 26 -4.00 -3.45 18.93
CA GLU A 26 -3.87 -2.45 20.00
C GLU A 26 -2.59 -1.61 19.78
N LEU A 27 -2.72 -0.29 19.80
CA LEU A 27 -1.60 0.64 19.68
C LEU A 27 -0.66 0.47 20.88
N VAL A 28 0.60 0.11 20.61
CA VAL A 28 1.61 -0.16 21.65
C VAL A 28 2.49 1.06 21.92
N PHE A 29 2.79 1.81 20.87
CA PHE A 29 3.59 3.03 20.93
C PHE A 29 3.15 3.98 19.82
N ALA A 30 3.12 5.28 20.08
CA ALA A 30 2.93 6.31 19.07
C ALA A 30 3.73 7.57 19.40
N SER A 31 4.21 8.23 18.36
CA SER A 31 4.81 9.55 18.37
C SER A 31 4.51 10.26 17.06
N ASP A 32 3.56 11.18 17.11
CA ASP A 32 3.28 12.20 16.09
C ASP A 32 4.18 13.44 16.24
N PHE A 33 5.10 13.42 17.22
CA PHE A 33 5.99 14.55 17.56
C PHE A 33 5.25 15.82 17.97
N GLU A 34 3.97 15.72 18.35
CA GLU A 34 3.14 16.85 18.73
C GLU A 34 3.23 17.22 20.22
N GLY A 35 2.96 18.49 20.53
CA GLY A 35 2.86 18.96 21.89
C GLY A 35 4.19 19.15 22.61
N ASN A 36 4.22 18.97 23.93
CA ASN A 36 5.37 19.35 24.75
C ASN A 36 6.56 18.38 24.56
N ARG A 37 7.74 18.90 24.23
CA ARG A 37 8.99 18.14 24.09
C ARG A 37 9.30 17.23 25.29
N LEU A 38 8.90 17.63 26.51
CA LEU A 38 9.13 16.85 27.73
C LEU A 38 8.16 15.67 27.91
N SER A 39 6.99 15.69 27.26
CA SER A 39 6.02 14.59 27.28
C SER A 39 6.21 13.60 26.14
N GLN A 40 7.14 13.87 25.22
CA GLN A 40 7.47 12.99 24.12
C GLN A 40 7.92 11.60 24.62
N PRO A 41 7.58 10.52 23.91
CA PRO A 41 7.89 9.15 24.33
C PRO A 41 9.36 8.76 24.07
N TRP A 42 10.25 9.74 23.92
CA TRP A 42 11.67 9.57 23.58
C TRP A 42 12.56 9.85 24.79
N SER A 43 13.51 8.95 25.05
CA SER A 43 14.57 9.15 26.05
C SER A 43 15.66 10.06 25.50
N TRP A 44 16.05 9.83 24.25
CA TRP A 44 17.13 10.55 23.58
C TRP A 44 16.71 10.89 22.15
N ILE A 45 16.99 12.13 21.76
CA ILE A 45 16.91 12.62 20.39
C ILE A 45 18.24 13.31 20.12
N MET A 46 19.04 12.73 19.23
CA MET A 46 20.39 13.20 18.88
C MET A 46 20.43 13.49 17.39
N GLY A 47 20.92 14.67 17.00
CA GLY A 47 21.02 15.07 15.59
C GLY A 47 19.70 15.50 14.94
N CYS A 48 18.57 15.41 15.67
CA CYS A 48 17.27 15.90 15.20
C CYS A 48 16.67 17.00 16.09
N GLN A 49 15.78 17.80 15.51
CA GLN A 49 15.09 18.92 16.17
C GLN A 49 13.64 19.02 15.70
N PHE A 50 12.78 19.60 16.54
CA PHE A 50 11.35 19.78 16.24
C PHE A 50 11.05 21.01 15.37
N GLU A 51 12.05 21.86 15.12
CA GLU A 51 11.88 23.10 14.35
C GLU A 51 12.35 22.92 12.90
N GLY A 52 11.54 23.42 11.96
CA GLY A 52 11.87 23.44 10.54
C GLY A 52 11.55 22.14 9.78
N ALA A 53 10.93 21.15 10.43
CA ALA A 53 10.34 20.01 9.73
C ALA A 53 9.01 20.41 9.09
N GLU A 54 8.71 19.85 7.92
CA GLU A 54 7.37 19.95 7.35
C GLU A 54 6.56 18.75 7.83
N PRO A 55 5.46 18.92 8.59
CA PRO A 55 4.68 17.79 9.10
C PRO A 55 4.08 16.94 7.98
N HIS A 56 4.04 15.63 8.19
CA HIS A 56 3.20 14.71 7.42
C HIS A 56 1.74 14.86 7.85
N SER A 57 1.49 14.90 9.16
CA SER A 57 0.20 15.17 9.78
C SER A 57 0.35 16.14 10.95
N GLY A 58 -0.74 16.79 11.37
CA GLY A 58 -0.68 17.73 12.49
C GLY A 58 0.07 19.05 12.18
N GLU A 59 0.83 19.53 13.17
CA GLU A 59 1.56 20.80 13.18
C GLU A 59 3.09 20.63 13.29
N SER A 60 3.57 19.46 13.73
CA SER A 60 4.98 19.23 14.08
C SER A 60 5.52 17.95 13.45
N ALA A 61 6.83 17.93 13.19
CA ALA A 61 7.56 16.72 12.82
C ALA A 61 9.00 16.83 13.32
N LEU A 62 9.77 15.75 13.20
CA LEU A 62 11.15 15.70 13.62
C LEU A 62 12.10 15.88 12.42
N LEU A 63 12.86 16.98 12.38
CA LEU A 63 13.87 17.24 11.37
C LEU A 63 15.22 16.66 11.82
N CYS A 64 15.73 15.65 11.12
CA CYS A 64 17.07 15.10 11.33
C CYS A 64 18.06 15.73 10.34
N ALA A 65 19.15 16.28 10.87
CA ALA A 65 20.17 16.95 10.07
C ALA A 65 20.92 15.96 9.16
N GLU A 66 21.60 16.49 8.15
CA GLU A 66 22.56 15.70 7.36
C GLU A 66 23.64 15.11 8.28
N GLY A 67 24.00 13.85 8.03
CA GLY A 67 24.88 13.05 8.86
C GLY A 67 24.12 12.05 9.73
N ASN A 68 24.68 11.74 10.90
CA ASN A 68 24.14 10.71 11.79
C ASN A 68 23.26 11.32 12.88
N SER A 69 22.06 10.76 13.01
CA SER A 69 21.08 11.06 14.02
C SER A 69 20.61 9.79 14.71
N SER A 70 20.05 9.90 15.90
CA SER A 70 19.53 8.75 16.64
C SER A 70 18.39 9.15 17.56
N ILE A 71 17.31 8.37 17.54
CA ILE A 71 16.21 8.51 18.50
C ILE A 71 15.98 7.19 19.23
N VAL A 72 15.71 7.27 20.54
CA VAL A 72 15.57 6.09 21.41
C VAL A 72 14.32 6.22 22.27
N SER A 73 13.47 5.20 22.23
CA SER A 73 12.22 5.14 23.00
C SER A 73 12.48 5.22 24.50
N LYS A 74 11.63 5.95 25.23
CA LYS A 74 11.68 6.09 26.69
C LYS A 74 11.16 4.87 27.44
N PHE A 75 10.16 4.22 26.87
CA PHE A 75 9.50 3.07 27.46
C PHE A 75 9.77 1.82 26.62
N PRO A 76 10.00 0.67 27.25
CA PRO A 76 10.16 -0.57 26.52
C PRO A 76 8.80 -1.02 25.98
N VAL A 77 8.81 -1.51 24.75
CA VAL A 77 7.68 -2.17 24.11
C VAL A 77 7.71 -3.63 24.54
N SER A 78 6.59 -4.15 25.05
CA SER A 78 6.48 -5.51 25.59
C SER A 78 5.83 -6.51 24.63
N GLU A 79 5.51 -6.10 23.41
CA GLU A 79 4.76 -6.91 22.46
C GLU A 79 5.43 -6.83 21.09
N ALA A 80 5.36 -7.95 20.36
CA ALA A 80 5.72 -7.95 18.95
C ALA A 80 4.78 -7.01 18.19
N GLY A 81 5.36 -6.16 17.33
CA GLY A 81 4.64 -5.04 16.76
C GLY A 81 5.11 -4.69 15.36
N LEU A 82 4.26 -4.03 14.59
CA LEU A 82 4.59 -3.50 13.28
C LEU A 82 4.90 -2.02 13.43
N LEU A 83 6.19 -1.69 13.35
CA LEU A 83 6.66 -0.32 13.40
C LEU A 83 6.36 0.33 12.06
N GLU A 84 5.60 1.41 12.06
CA GLU A 84 5.32 2.26 10.91
C GLU A 84 5.83 3.67 11.19
N PHE A 85 6.43 4.32 10.20
CA PHE A 85 6.82 5.73 10.29
C PHE A 85 6.98 6.34 8.91
N TRP A 86 6.93 7.67 8.83
CA TRP A 86 6.94 8.42 7.59
C TRP A 86 8.20 9.27 7.47
N VAL A 87 8.84 9.21 6.29
CA VAL A 87 10.09 9.94 6.02
C VAL A 87 9.94 10.79 4.78
N LYS A 88 10.32 12.06 4.88
CA LYS A 88 10.40 13.01 3.76
C LYS A 88 11.81 13.54 3.61
N THR A 89 12.29 13.62 2.38
CA THR A 89 13.54 14.32 2.06
C THR A 89 13.28 15.78 1.70
N GLN A 90 14.21 16.65 2.08
CA GLN A 90 14.12 18.08 1.75
C GLN A 90 14.55 18.39 0.31
N ASN A 91 15.23 17.46 -0.37
CA ASN A 91 15.51 17.55 -1.80
C ASN A 91 15.62 16.15 -2.45
N ILE A 92 15.53 16.09 -3.79
CA ILE A 92 15.54 14.84 -4.57
C ILE A 92 16.90 14.12 -4.64
N GLN A 93 17.97 14.74 -4.14
CA GLN A 93 19.32 14.16 -4.10
C GLN A 93 19.64 13.56 -2.73
N THR A 94 18.85 13.91 -1.70
CA THR A 94 19.01 13.40 -0.35
C THR A 94 18.72 11.91 -0.33
N GLN A 95 19.60 11.14 0.29
CA GLN A 95 19.45 9.71 0.55
C GLN A 95 19.38 9.50 2.05
N TYR A 96 18.73 8.43 2.48
CA TYR A 96 18.74 8.08 3.89
C TYR A 96 18.87 6.58 4.11
N ARG A 97 19.54 6.26 5.21
CA ARG A 97 19.61 4.92 5.76
C ARG A 97 19.12 4.94 7.19
N ILE A 98 18.13 4.11 7.51
CA ILE A 98 17.56 3.99 8.85
C ILE A 98 17.75 2.55 9.33
N ASN A 99 18.53 2.42 10.39
CA ASN A 99 18.78 1.16 11.07
C ASN A 99 17.86 1.06 12.29
N VAL A 100 16.94 0.10 12.25
CA VAL A 100 16.02 -0.21 13.35
C VAL A 100 16.70 -1.20 14.29
N LEU A 101 16.84 -0.78 15.54
CA LEU A 101 17.57 -1.49 16.57
C LEU A 101 16.69 -1.71 17.79
N THR A 102 16.89 -2.84 18.48
CA THR A 102 16.23 -3.09 19.75
C THR A 102 17.20 -3.54 20.85
N SER A 103 16.84 -3.27 22.11
CA SER A 103 17.61 -3.75 23.26
C SER A 103 16.71 -3.95 24.48
N PRO A 104 16.91 -4.99 25.30
CA PRO A 104 16.19 -5.14 26.57
C PRO A 104 16.63 -4.11 27.64
N VAL A 105 17.68 -3.33 27.38
CA VAL A 105 18.28 -2.39 28.33
C VAL A 105 18.41 -1.01 27.71
N LEU A 106 17.87 0.02 28.39
CA LEU A 106 18.02 1.41 27.98
C LEU A 106 19.36 1.98 28.45
N LYS A 107 20.42 1.72 27.67
CA LYS A 107 21.73 2.35 27.84
C LYS A 107 22.34 2.66 26.47
N LEU A 108 23.14 3.72 26.40
CA LEU A 108 23.78 4.14 25.14
C LEU A 108 24.76 3.08 24.63
N ASP A 109 25.46 2.40 25.55
CA ASP A 109 26.46 1.35 25.31
C ASP A 109 25.88 -0.08 25.37
N ALA A 110 24.55 -0.22 25.43
CA ALA A 110 23.92 -1.53 25.42
C ALA A 110 24.23 -2.29 24.12
N GLN A 111 24.17 -3.62 24.18
CA GLN A 111 24.16 -4.43 22.97
C GLN A 111 22.82 -4.25 22.27
N TRP A 112 22.82 -3.46 21.20
CA TRP A 112 21.67 -3.25 20.33
C TRP A 112 21.62 -4.34 19.27
N GLN A 113 20.48 -5.00 19.15
CA GLN A 113 20.22 -6.02 18.12
C GLN A 113 19.68 -5.34 16.87
N HIS A 114 20.20 -5.75 15.71
CA HIS A 114 19.67 -5.32 14.43
C HIS A 114 18.32 -5.99 14.15
N VAL A 115 17.33 -5.17 13.78
CA VAL A 115 16.00 -5.63 13.35
C VAL A 115 15.84 -5.44 11.86
N ALA A 116 16.12 -4.24 11.34
CA ALA A 116 15.97 -3.96 9.92
C ALA A 116 16.86 -2.81 9.46
N LEU A 117 17.18 -2.80 8.16
CA LEU A 117 17.85 -1.71 7.49
C LEU A 117 16.97 -1.19 6.35
N ILE A 118 16.62 0.08 6.40
CA ILE A 118 15.97 0.81 5.31
C ILE A 118 17.06 1.65 4.65
N ASP A 119 17.32 1.44 3.37
CA ASP A 119 18.32 2.19 2.59
C ASP A 119 17.67 2.69 1.31
N ILE A 120 17.45 4.00 1.22
CA ILE A 120 16.59 4.60 0.20
C ILE A 120 17.30 5.80 -0.45
N THR A 121 17.28 5.82 -1.78
CA THR A 121 17.57 6.99 -2.61
C THR A 121 16.25 7.47 -3.23
N PRO A 122 15.49 8.32 -2.52
CA PRO A 122 14.17 8.74 -2.97
C PRO A 122 14.30 9.71 -4.15
N ALA A 123 13.71 9.36 -5.28
CA ALA A 123 13.58 10.24 -6.45
C ALA A 123 12.43 11.27 -6.30
N THR A 124 12.06 11.60 -5.06
CA THR A 124 10.93 12.46 -4.68
C THR A 124 11.21 13.14 -3.34
N THR A 125 10.52 14.24 -3.07
CA THR A 125 10.48 14.95 -1.78
C THR A 125 9.14 14.76 -1.06
N GLU A 126 8.29 13.85 -1.54
CA GLU A 126 7.07 13.46 -0.84
C GLU A 126 7.40 12.54 0.35
N TYR A 127 6.47 12.48 1.31
CA TYR A 127 6.55 11.53 2.40
C TYR A 127 6.44 10.09 1.87
N LEU A 128 7.29 9.21 2.40
CA LEU A 128 7.29 7.78 2.13
C LEU A 128 7.02 7.04 3.45
N ALA A 129 6.04 6.13 3.44
CA ALA A 129 5.81 5.24 4.57
C ALA A 129 6.87 4.15 4.60
N HIS A 130 7.26 3.74 5.81
CA HIS A 130 8.11 2.58 6.05
C HIS A 130 7.48 1.68 7.10
N ARG A 131 7.60 0.37 6.89
CA ARG A 131 7.09 -0.63 7.83
C ARG A 131 8.14 -1.69 8.15
N VAL A 132 8.30 -1.98 9.43
CA VAL A 132 9.26 -2.95 9.95
C VAL A 132 8.59 -3.82 11.00
N SER A 133 8.67 -5.14 10.82
CA SER A 133 8.17 -6.09 11.82
C SER A 133 9.18 -6.23 12.96
N ILE A 134 8.73 -5.96 14.19
CA ILE A 134 9.49 -6.20 15.42
C ILE A 134 8.93 -7.48 16.05
N ASP A 135 9.58 -8.60 15.75
CA ASP A 135 9.05 -9.94 16.06
C ASP A 135 9.41 -10.44 17.48
N ASP A 136 10.04 -9.61 18.32
CA ASP A 136 10.48 -10.00 19.67
C ASP A 136 9.47 -9.56 20.75
N PRO A 137 8.81 -10.50 21.46
CA PRO A 137 7.86 -10.17 22.52
C PRO A 137 8.51 -9.81 23.86
N SER A 138 9.84 -9.68 23.93
CA SER A 138 10.51 -9.22 25.15
C SER A 138 10.38 -7.70 25.31
N ARG A 139 10.42 -7.21 26.56
CA ARG A 139 10.44 -5.77 26.86
C ARG A 139 11.67 -5.13 26.23
N GLN A 140 11.53 -4.53 25.06
CA GLN A 140 12.62 -3.95 24.28
C GLN A 140 12.42 -2.46 24.05
N TYR A 141 13.50 -1.71 24.27
CA TYR A 141 13.59 -0.33 23.80
C TYR A 141 13.89 -0.35 22.30
N ILE A 142 13.29 0.59 21.58
CA ILE A 142 13.49 0.80 20.15
C ILE A 142 14.46 1.97 19.96
N ARG A 143 15.38 1.81 19.04
CA ARG A 143 16.30 2.85 18.59
C ARG A 143 16.28 2.91 17.06
N LEU A 144 16.14 4.12 16.53
CA LEU A 144 16.34 4.39 15.11
C LEU A 144 17.65 5.16 14.95
N ASP A 145 18.61 4.53 14.30
CA ASP A 145 19.83 5.21 13.84
C ASP A 145 19.61 5.66 12.40
N ILE A 146 19.72 6.96 12.17
CA ILE A 146 19.34 7.63 10.93
C ILE A 146 20.61 8.25 10.34
N GLU A 147 20.99 7.85 9.14
CA GLU A 147 22.05 8.44 8.35
C GLU A 147 21.40 9.17 7.17
N ALA A 148 21.51 10.49 7.11
CA ALA A 148 21.01 11.32 6.01
C ALA A 148 22.19 11.86 5.20
N ILE A 149 22.16 11.72 3.88
CA ILE A 149 23.26 12.03 2.96
C ILE A 149 22.77 13.04 1.92
N ASN A 150 23.53 14.11 1.65
CA ASN A 150 23.16 15.17 0.70
C ASN A 150 21.89 15.96 1.10
N GLY A 151 21.63 16.05 2.40
CA GLY A 151 20.58 16.91 2.96
C GLY A 151 19.87 16.29 4.16
N PRO A 152 19.04 17.10 4.85
CA PRO A 152 18.25 16.66 6.00
C PRO A 152 16.97 15.91 5.58
N ILE A 153 16.42 15.17 6.54
CA ILE A 153 15.14 14.46 6.40
C ILE A 153 14.17 14.83 7.52
N SER A 154 12.87 14.77 7.22
CA SER A 154 11.80 14.88 8.21
C SER A 154 11.23 13.50 8.51
N LEU A 155 11.09 13.18 9.79
CA LEU A 155 10.49 11.97 10.31
C LEU A 155 9.18 12.33 11.02
N ASP A 156 8.13 11.59 10.75
CA ASP A 156 6.82 11.84 11.35
C ASP A 156 5.98 10.56 11.53
N ASP A 157 4.88 10.67 12.28
CA ASP A 157 3.83 9.65 12.47
C ASP A 157 4.39 8.25 12.80
N LEU A 158 5.27 8.17 13.79
CA LEU A 158 5.86 6.90 14.20
C LEU A 158 4.89 6.13 15.10
N THR A 159 4.44 4.97 14.65
CA THR A 159 3.49 4.12 15.36
C THR A 159 3.98 2.69 15.43
N LEU A 160 3.55 1.98 16.47
CA LEU A 160 3.81 0.56 16.65
C LEU A 160 2.51 -0.11 17.06
N ASP A 161 1.95 -0.85 16.12
CA ASP A 161 0.73 -1.62 16.34
C ASP A 161 1.07 -3.05 16.70
N LYS A 162 0.34 -3.61 17.66
CA LYS A 162 0.48 -5.02 18.04
C LYS A 162 0.19 -5.92 16.83
N ILE A 163 1.07 -6.87 16.54
CA ILE A 163 0.82 -7.93 15.55
C ILE A 163 0.29 -9.17 16.28
N ARG A 164 -0.59 -9.96 15.64
CA ARG A 164 -1.08 -11.24 16.18
C ARG A 164 0.07 -12.18 16.58
N LEU A 165 -0.18 -12.93 17.66
CA LEU A 165 0.80 -13.75 18.40
C LEU A 165 1.45 -14.87 17.56
N ASP A 166 0.86 -15.24 16.42
CA ASP A 166 1.37 -16.25 15.49
C ASP A 166 2.63 -15.77 14.72
N ILE A 167 2.85 -14.46 14.59
CA ILE A 167 4.03 -13.89 13.91
C ILE A 167 5.25 -13.76 14.85
N ALA A 168 5.04 -13.68 16.17
CA ALA A 168 6.07 -13.49 17.22
C ALA A 168 6.86 -14.76 17.59
N LEU A 169 6.48 -15.93 17.05
CA LEU A 169 7.05 -17.23 17.46
C LEU A 169 8.47 -17.51 16.90
N GLN A 170 8.94 -16.74 15.93
CA GLN A 170 10.07 -17.15 15.08
C GLN A 170 11.48 -16.98 15.67
N LYS A 171 11.74 -16.06 16.61
CA LYS A 171 13.08 -16.01 17.28
C LYS A 171 13.27 -17.07 18.38
N ASN A 172 12.18 -17.69 18.85
CA ASN A 172 12.28 -18.81 19.79
C ASN A 172 12.86 -20.07 19.11
N GLU A 173 12.72 -20.18 17.78
CA GLU A 173 13.11 -21.32 16.95
C GLU A 173 14.62 -21.52 16.84
N GLN A 174 15.38 -20.44 16.58
CA GLN A 174 16.85 -20.50 16.51
C GLN A 174 17.47 -20.89 17.86
N LYS A 175 16.86 -20.46 18.98
CA LYS A 175 17.27 -20.84 20.34
C LYS A 175 16.97 -22.31 20.65
N ILE A 176 15.82 -22.82 20.19
CA ILE A 176 15.46 -24.24 20.33
C ILE A 176 16.45 -25.11 19.55
N ILE A 177 16.78 -24.76 18.32
CA ILE A 177 17.66 -25.57 17.47
C ILE A 177 19.13 -25.51 17.89
N GLY A 178 19.64 -24.33 18.26
CA GLY A 178 20.94 -24.24 18.93
C GLY A 178 21.00 -25.12 20.18
N GLY A 179 19.95 -25.05 21.01
CA GLY A 179 19.78 -25.94 22.15
C GLY A 179 19.68 -27.43 21.79
N ILE A 180 19.06 -27.82 20.66
CA ILE A 180 19.02 -29.21 20.19
C ILE A 180 20.41 -29.64 19.71
N LEU A 181 21.11 -28.84 18.93
CA LEU A 181 22.43 -29.17 18.38
C LEU A 181 23.50 -29.24 19.48
N ASP A 182 23.41 -28.37 20.49
CA ASP A 182 24.29 -28.40 21.66
C ASP A 182 23.97 -29.61 22.56
N LYS A 183 22.68 -29.92 22.79
CA LYS A 183 22.28 -31.13 23.54
C LYS A 183 22.59 -32.44 22.79
N LEU A 184 22.50 -32.47 21.46
CA LEU A 184 22.92 -33.62 20.66
C LEU A 184 24.43 -33.91 20.80
N LYS A 185 25.23 -32.88 21.10
CA LYS A 185 26.68 -33.02 21.37
C LYS A 185 26.97 -33.43 22.81
N GLU A 186 26.19 -32.94 23.78
CA GLU A 186 26.49 -33.09 25.21
C GLU A 186 25.72 -34.22 25.93
N ASP A 187 24.48 -34.53 25.54
CA ASP A 187 23.61 -35.38 26.37
C ASP A 187 22.63 -36.26 25.54
N LYS A 188 22.65 -37.58 25.78
CA LYS A 188 21.78 -38.56 25.09
C LYS A 188 20.37 -38.64 25.68
N ASN A 189 19.85 -37.54 26.24
CA ASN A 189 18.53 -37.54 26.85
C ASN A 189 17.44 -37.49 25.76
N TYR A 190 16.96 -38.68 25.39
CA TYR A 190 15.98 -38.90 24.33
C TYR A 190 14.67 -38.13 24.54
N GLU A 191 14.18 -37.97 25.78
CA GLU A 191 12.93 -37.26 26.06
C GLU A 191 13.02 -35.77 25.78
N VAL A 192 14.15 -35.15 26.13
CA VAL A 192 14.39 -33.71 25.89
C VAL A 192 14.55 -33.41 24.40
N GLN A 193 15.17 -34.33 23.65
CA GLN A 193 15.32 -34.21 22.19
C GLN A 193 13.97 -34.38 21.47
N ALA A 194 13.17 -35.37 21.88
CA ALA A 194 11.84 -35.60 21.33
C ALA A 194 10.89 -34.41 21.56
N GLU A 195 10.90 -33.79 22.75
CA GLU A 195 10.09 -32.59 23.01
C GLU A 195 10.53 -31.38 22.17
N SER A 196 11.83 -31.28 21.91
CA SER A 196 12.36 -30.22 21.05
C SER A 196 11.93 -30.43 19.59
N PHE A 197 11.87 -31.67 19.10
CA PHE A 197 11.32 -31.97 17.77
C PHE A 197 9.81 -31.76 17.65
N ARG A 198 9.05 -32.00 18.72
CA ARG A 198 7.62 -31.63 18.78
C ARG A 198 7.42 -30.13 18.70
N THR A 199 8.27 -29.36 19.38
CA THR A 199 8.23 -27.90 19.32
C THR A 199 8.59 -27.39 17.93
N LEU A 200 9.63 -27.97 17.30
CA LEU A 200 9.99 -27.67 15.91
C LEU A 200 8.82 -27.94 14.95
N GLY A 201 8.14 -29.08 15.09
CA GLY A 201 6.97 -29.42 14.26
C GLY A 201 5.82 -28.43 14.43
N LYS A 202 5.53 -28.02 15.68
CA LYS A 202 4.51 -27.00 15.97
C LYS A 202 4.85 -25.66 15.32
N ASN A 203 6.10 -25.23 15.43
CA ASN A 203 6.56 -23.96 14.86
C ASN A 203 6.51 -23.98 13.32
N TYR A 204 6.95 -25.09 12.72
CA TYR A 204 6.84 -25.30 11.27
C TYR A 204 5.38 -25.23 10.80
N ALA A 205 4.46 -25.87 11.52
CA ALA A 205 3.03 -25.80 11.22
C ALA A 205 2.43 -24.39 11.44
N ALA A 206 2.84 -23.66 12.48
CA ALA A 206 2.40 -22.28 12.70
C ALA A 206 2.80 -21.36 11.55
N GLN A 207 4.04 -21.49 11.06
CA GLN A 207 4.52 -20.71 9.92
C GLN A 207 3.81 -21.06 8.61
N LEU A 208 3.30 -22.29 8.45
CA LEU A 208 2.44 -22.65 7.32
C LEU A 208 1.15 -21.81 7.30
N GLU A 209 0.55 -21.56 8.47
CA GLU A 209 -0.61 -20.66 8.60
C GLU A 209 -0.24 -19.21 8.27
N SER A 210 0.93 -18.74 8.71
CA SER A 210 1.41 -17.39 8.36
C SER A 210 1.58 -17.25 6.85
N GLN A 211 2.19 -18.21 6.16
CA GLN A 211 2.31 -18.18 4.68
C GLN A 211 0.94 -18.09 4.00
N ARG A 212 -0.06 -18.84 4.49
CA ARG A 212 -1.44 -18.78 4.00
C ARG A 212 -2.06 -17.40 4.20
N GLN A 213 -1.91 -16.81 5.39
CA GLN A 213 -2.41 -15.47 5.68
C GLN A 213 -1.80 -14.41 4.76
N TYR A 214 -0.48 -14.44 4.53
CA TYR A 214 0.18 -13.51 3.62
C TYR A 214 -0.28 -13.66 2.16
N LEU A 215 -0.63 -14.88 1.73
CA LEU A 215 -1.30 -15.10 0.44
C LEU A 215 -2.73 -14.53 0.41
N GLU A 216 -3.48 -14.62 1.50
CA GLU A 216 -4.81 -14.02 1.60
C GLU A 216 -4.74 -12.49 1.60
N TYR A 217 -3.86 -11.90 2.41
CA TYR A 217 -3.63 -10.46 2.47
C TYR A 217 -3.20 -9.91 1.11
N SER A 218 -2.27 -10.59 0.43
CA SER A 218 -1.85 -10.19 -0.92
C SER A 218 -2.97 -10.28 -1.96
N ASN A 219 -3.91 -11.23 -1.84
CA ASN A 219 -5.10 -11.27 -2.69
C ASN A 219 -6.05 -10.09 -2.41
N ALA A 220 -6.21 -9.70 -1.15
CA ALA A 220 -7.01 -8.55 -0.75
C ALA A 220 -6.42 -7.23 -1.26
N ILE A 221 -5.10 -7.04 -1.15
CA ILE A 221 -4.38 -5.88 -1.70
C ILE A 221 -4.54 -5.85 -3.23
N TYR A 222 -4.41 -6.99 -3.91
CA TYR A 222 -4.55 -7.07 -5.37
C TYR A 222 -5.95 -6.64 -5.82
N SER A 223 -6.97 -7.08 -5.08
CA SER A 223 -8.36 -6.71 -5.32
C SER A 223 -8.58 -5.20 -5.11
N SER A 224 -7.94 -4.63 -4.08
CA SER A 224 -8.00 -3.20 -3.79
C SER A 224 -7.34 -2.36 -4.89
N ILE A 225 -6.14 -2.74 -5.34
CA ILE A 225 -5.47 -2.08 -6.48
C ILE A 225 -6.31 -2.16 -7.75
N THR A 226 -6.84 -3.35 -8.04
CA THR A 226 -7.70 -3.57 -9.23
C THR A 226 -8.96 -2.71 -9.16
N PHE A 227 -9.56 -2.59 -7.97
CA PHE A 227 -10.73 -1.76 -7.75
C PHE A 227 -10.40 -0.28 -8.04
N VAL A 228 -9.32 0.27 -7.46
CA VAL A 228 -8.88 1.65 -7.70
C VAL A 228 -8.61 1.93 -9.18
N LEU A 229 -7.92 1.02 -9.87
CA LEU A 229 -7.70 1.13 -11.32
C LEU A 229 -9.01 1.10 -12.13
N ALA A 230 -9.99 0.28 -11.73
CA ALA A 230 -11.22 0.07 -12.48
C ALA A 230 -12.22 1.23 -12.36
N THR A 231 -12.30 1.89 -11.20
CA THR A 231 -13.30 2.96 -10.98
C THR A 231 -12.94 4.26 -11.68
N SER A 232 -11.65 4.51 -11.92
CA SER A 232 -11.15 5.61 -12.75
C SER A 232 -11.58 7.02 -12.29
N GLU A 233 -11.99 7.18 -11.02
CA GLU A 233 -12.51 8.47 -10.53
C GLU A 233 -11.48 9.60 -10.68
N ARG A 234 -10.21 9.33 -10.37
CA ARG A 234 -9.13 10.29 -10.60
C ARG A 234 -8.95 10.61 -12.09
N ASN A 235 -9.03 9.60 -12.95
CA ASN A 235 -8.93 9.75 -14.41
C ASN A 235 -10.08 10.56 -15.03
N LYS A 236 -11.30 10.47 -14.48
CA LYS A 236 -12.44 11.27 -14.96
C LYS A 236 -12.26 12.76 -14.69
N MET A 237 -11.54 13.14 -13.64
CA MET A 237 -11.20 14.54 -13.36
C MET A 237 -10.33 15.15 -14.47
N SER A 238 -9.57 14.34 -15.19
CA SER A 238 -8.76 14.77 -16.32
C SER A 238 -9.54 14.91 -17.64
N ASN A 239 -10.86 14.72 -17.63
CA ASN A 239 -11.65 14.74 -18.85
C ASN A 239 -12.09 16.18 -19.22
N PRO A 240 -11.63 16.74 -20.36
CA PRO A 240 -12.01 18.09 -20.80
C PRO A 240 -13.53 18.31 -20.88
N LEU A 241 -14.29 17.29 -21.27
CA LEU A 241 -15.75 17.39 -21.39
C LEU A 241 -16.49 17.55 -20.06
N GLY A 242 -15.83 17.30 -18.92
CA GLY A 242 -16.40 17.58 -17.60
C GLY A 242 -16.61 19.06 -17.34
N TYR A 243 -15.84 19.93 -18.01
CA TYR A 243 -15.65 21.32 -17.63
C TYR A 243 -16.42 22.31 -18.52
N ASN A 244 -16.81 23.43 -17.93
CA ASN A 244 -17.59 24.48 -18.58
C ASN A 244 -16.75 25.25 -19.59
N THR A 245 -15.50 25.58 -19.27
CA THR A 245 -14.62 26.32 -20.21
C THR A 245 -14.51 25.57 -21.54
N PHE A 246 -14.22 24.27 -21.50
CA PHE A 246 -14.10 23.47 -22.70
C PHE A 246 -15.42 23.41 -23.49
N ARG A 247 -16.55 23.20 -22.81
CA ARG A 247 -17.89 23.19 -23.45
C ARG A 247 -18.23 24.53 -24.10
N SER A 248 -17.85 25.65 -23.49
CA SER A 248 -18.01 26.99 -24.08
C SER A 248 -17.18 27.13 -25.35
N VAL A 249 -15.88 26.80 -25.28
CA VAL A 249 -14.98 26.84 -26.45
C VAL A 249 -15.52 25.99 -27.60
N LEU A 250 -16.03 24.79 -27.31
CA LEU A 250 -16.65 23.93 -28.33
C LEU A 250 -17.88 24.58 -28.96
N THR A 251 -18.71 25.25 -28.16
CA THR A 251 -19.92 25.93 -28.64
C THR A 251 -19.55 27.14 -29.51
N ASP A 252 -18.59 27.94 -29.07
CA ASP A 252 -18.11 29.11 -29.79
C ASP A 252 -17.42 28.74 -31.10
N ALA A 253 -16.61 27.67 -31.11
CA ALA A 253 -16.00 27.16 -32.33
C ALA A 253 -17.04 26.63 -33.32
N LYS A 254 -18.08 25.92 -32.85
CA LYS A 254 -19.17 25.42 -33.71
C LYS A 254 -19.94 26.55 -34.39
N ARG A 255 -20.12 27.68 -33.71
CA ARG A 255 -20.84 28.84 -34.23
C ARG A 255 -20.23 29.41 -35.51
N VAL A 256 -18.91 29.33 -35.65
CA VAL A 256 -18.15 29.89 -36.78
C VAL A 256 -17.54 28.83 -37.69
N ALA A 257 -17.64 27.55 -37.32
CA ALA A 257 -17.16 26.44 -38.13
C ALA A 257 -18.15 26.09 -39.26
N SER A 258 -17.61 25.81 -40.44
CA SER A 258 -18.36 25.17 -41.54
C SER A 258 -18.89 23.78 -41.14
N PRO A 259 -19.90 23.23 -41.85
CA PRO A 259 -20.45 21.90 -41.54
C PRO A 259 -19.39 20.79 -41.49
N ILE A 260 -18.40 20.83 -42.39
CA ILE A 260 -17.29 19.86 -42.43
C ILE A 260 -16.37 20.03 -41.20
N GLN A 261 -16.06 21.28 -40.82
CA GLN A 261 -15.28 21.56 -39.62
C GLN A 261 -16.01 21.12 -38.35
N GLN A 262 -17.33 21.32 -38.27
CA GLN A 262 -18.15 20.85 -37.16
C GLN A 262 -18.12 19.31 -37.05
N ALA A 263 -18.22 18.59 -38.18
CA ALA A 263 -18.10 17.14 -38.19
C ALA A 263 -16.71 16.66 -37.72
N ARG A 264 -15.65 17.35 -38.17
CA ARG A 264 -14.28 17.08 -37.71
C ARG A 264 -14.12 17.32 -36.21
N LEU A 265 -14.65 18.43 -35.69
CA LEU A 265 -14.64 18.74 -34.26
C LEU A 265 -15.39 17.68 -33.44
N GLY A 266 -16.56 17.24 -33.91
CA GLY A 266 -17.30 16.15 -33.28
C GLY A 266 -16.50 14.85 -33.21
N SER A 267 -15.78 14.50 -34.29
CA SER A 267 -14.90 13.33 -34.32
C SER A 267 -13.73 13.44 -33.34
N MET A 268 -13.11 14.63 -33.24
CA MET A 268 -11.98 14.87 -32.33
C MET A 268 -12.35 14.75 -30.85
N VAL A 269 -13.57 15.10 -30.49
CA VAL A 269 -14.04 15.12 -29.09
C VAL A 269 -14.65 13.78 -28.66
N LYS A 270 -15.07 12.94 -29.62
CA LYS A 270 -15.67 11.62 -29.37
C LYS A 270 -14.90 10.71 -28.40
N PRO A 271 -13.55 10.66 -28.40
CA PRO A 271 -12.81 9.84 -27.44
C PRO A 271 -13.09 10.19 -25.97
N PHE A 272 -13.45 11.44 -25.68
CA PHE A 272 -13.70 11.91 -24.31
C PHE A 272 -15.10 11.57 -23.81
N GLY A 273 -15.99 11.10 -24.67
CA GLY A 273 -17.35 10.73 -24.30
C GLY A 273 -18.38 11.33 -25.25
N ASP A 274 -19.62 11.36 -24.79
CA ASP A 274 -20.75 11.85 -25.57
C ASP A 274 -21.48 12.97 -24.84
N LEU A 275 -21.43 14.15 -25.45
CA LEU A 275 -22.09 15.37 -25.00
C LEU A 275 -23.61 15.22 -24.93
N ALA A 276 -24.22 14.35 -25.74
CA ALA A 276 -25.67 14.15 -25.75
C ALA A 276 -26.15 13.26 -24.59
N THR A 277 -25.33 12.32 -24.15
CA THR A 277 -25.63 11.39 -23.05
C THR A 277 -24.95 11.77 -21.74
N ALA A 278 -24.20 12.88 -21.71
CA ALA A 278 -23.39 13.34 -20.58
C ALA A 278 -22.44 12.26 -20.03
N THR A 279 -21.97 11.36 -20.91
CA THR A 279 -21.02 10.31 -20.54
C THR A 279 -19.59 10.81 -20.69
N LEU A 280 -18.76 10.53 -19.68
CA LEU A 280 -17.33 10.84 -19.67
C LEU A 280 -16.54 9.55 -19.75
N ASN A 281 -15.64 9.47 -20.73
CA ASN A 281 -14.67 8.38 -20.81
C ASN A 281 -13.43 8.67 -19.96
N VAL A 282 -12.67 7.63 -19.66
CA VAL A 282 -11.33 7.73 -19.08
C VAL A 282 -10.38 8.38 -20.09
N VAL A 283 -9.60 9.35 -19.64
CA VAL A 283 -8.64 10.06 -20.49
C VAL A 283 -7.23 9.64 -20.13
N SER A 284 -6.56 8.94 -21.04
CA SER A 284 -5.13 8.67 -20.92
C SER A 284 -4.31 9.86 -21.42
N ALA A 285 -3.08 10.00 -20.92
CA ALA A 285 -2.12 10.99 -21.41
C ALA A 285 -1.90 10.89 -22.93
N GLY A 286 -1.91 9.67 -23.49
CA GLY A 286 -1.78 9.44 -24.92
C GLY A 286 -2.99 9.90 -25.74
N ALA A 287 -4.21 9.67 -25.25
CA ALA A 287 -5.43 10.17 -25.89
C ALA A 287 -5.50 11.70 -25.86
N TYR A 288 -5.05 12.29 -24.75
CA TYR A 288 -5.00 13.73 -24.58
C TYR A 288 -3.97 14.40 -25.50
N SER A 289 -2.74 13.89 -25.56
CA SER A 289 -1.69 14.46 -26.42
C SER A 289 -2.04 14.36 -27.91
N ALA A 290 -2.69 13.27 -28.33
CA ALA A 290 -3.20 13.11 -29.68
C ALA A 290 -4.34 14.09 -30.03
N PHE A 291 -4.99 14.68 -29.04
CA PHE A 291 -6.08 15.64 -29.21
C PHE A 291 -5.61 17.10 -29.08
N ALA A 292 -4.75 17.41 -28.12
CA ALA A 292 -4.50 18.78 -27.67
C ALA A 292 -3.95 19.70 -28.78
N GLU A 293 -2.88 19.29 -29.46
CA GLU A 293 -2.27 20.09 -30.54
C GLU A 293 -3.17 20.18 -31.78
N PRO A 294 -3.79 19.09 -32.26
CA PRO A 294 -4.77 19.18 -33.34
C PRO A 294 -5.94 20.08 -33.01
N PHE A 295 -6.41 20.11 -31.75
CA PHE A 295 -7.52 20.96 -31.32
C PHE A 295 -7.15 22.44 -31.33
N LYS A 296 -5.98 22.81 -30.79
CA LYS A 296 -5.46 24.17 -30.87
C LYS A 296 -5.31 24.62 -32.33
N SER A 297 -4.74 23.76 -33.18
CA SER A 297 -4.63 24.02 -34.62
C SER A 297 -6.00 24.19 -35.30
N PHE A 298 -6.99 23.39 -34.91
CA PHE A 298 -8.35 23.52 -35.40
C PHE A 298 -8.98 24.86 -35.02
N LEU A 299 -8.82 25.31 -33.77
CA LEU A 299 -9.33 26.60 -33.31
C LEU A 299 -8.67 27.76 -34.07
N ALA A 300 -7.35 27.73 -34.21
CA ALA A 300 -6.60 28.75 -34.95
C ALA A 300 -7.10 28.87 -36.39
N ALA A 301 -7.30 27.74 -37.08
CA ALA A 301 -7.83 27.74 -38.44
C ALA A 301 -9.28 28.23 -38.49
N THR A 302 -10.13 27.79 -37.57
CA THR A 302 -11.56 28.14 -37.57
C THR A 302 -11.78 29.64 -37.37
N PHE A 303 -10.97 30.28 -36.52
CA PHE A 303 -11.00 31.71 -36.26
C PHE A 303 -10.03 32.52 -37.14
N ASP A 304 -9.46 31.94 -38.18
CA ASP A 304 -8.72 32.70 -39.20
C ASP A 304 -9.72 33.39 -40.14
N ARG A 305 -9.48 34.68 -40.38
CA ARG A 305 -10.26 35.51 -41.30
C ARG A 305 -10.39 34.88 -42.68
N SER A 306 -9.33 34.26 -43.18
CA SER A 306 -9.36 33.58 -44.48
C SER A 306 -10.44 32.50 -44.58
N ASN A 307 -10.80 31.87 -43.46
CA ASN A 307 -11.75 30.77 -43.38
C ASN A 307 -13.18 31.23 -43.10
N TYR A 308 -13.41 32.15 -42.16
CA TYR A 308 -14.79 32.59 -41.86
C TYR A 308 -15.30 33.68 -42.80
N ASP A 309 -14.43 34.50 -43.41
CA ASP A 309 -14.87 35.60 -44.29
C ASP A 309 -15.45 35.06 -45.61
N ASN A 310 -14.93 33.92 -46.07
CA ASN A 310 -15.37 33.20 -47.29
C ASN A 310 -16.50 32.17 -47.06
N SER A 311 -17.05 32.11 -45.84
CA SER A 311 -18.09 31.15 -45.46
C SER A 311 -19.50 31.75 -45.54
N ASP A 312 -20.51 30.88 -45.58
CA ASP A 312 -21.95 31.24 -45.54
C ASP A 312 -22.43 31.74 -44.16
N LEU A 313 -21.51 32.16 -43.27
CA LEU A 313 -21.83 32.67 -41.95
C LEU A 313 -22.58 34.00 -42.00
N SER A 314 -23.45 34.21 -41.02
CA SER A 314 -24.15 35.47 -40.82
C SER A 314 -23.16 36.61 -40.51
N ARG A 315 -23.53 37.85 -40.81
CA ARG A 315 -22.72 39.03 -40.46
C ARG A 315 -22.43 39.12 -38.96
N SER A 316 -23.37 38.69 -38.13
CA SER A 316 -23.18 38.63 -36.67
C SER A 316 -22.13 37.59 -36.25
N ASP A 317 -22.05 36.45 -36.92
CA ASP A 317 -21.09 35.39 -36.59
C ASP A 317 -19.68 35.72 -37.08
N LYS A 318 -19.56 36.39 -38.24
CA LYS A 318 -18.29 36.95 -38.72
C LYS A 318 -17.73 37.98 -37.74
N LYS A 319 -18.58 38.91 -37.28
CA LYS A 319 -18.20 39.91 -36.27
C LYS A 319 -17.83 39.25 -34.94
N PHE A 320 -18.55 38.21 -34.53
CA PHE A 320 -18.20 37.43 -33.34
C PHE A 320 -16.81 36.79 -33.46
N ALA A 321 -16.49 36.20 -34.61
CA ALA A 321 -15.18 35.59 -34.88
C ALA A 321 -14.04 36.62 -34.78
N GLU A 322 -14.22 37.80 -35.39
CA GLU A 322 -13.26 38.91 -35.35
C GLU A 322 -13.00 39.40 -33.92
N GLU A 323 -14.05 39.57 -33.11
CA GLU A 323 -13.95 40.16 -31.77
C GLU A 323 -13.46 39.17 -30.70
N ASN A 324 -13.75 37.87 -30.86
CA ASN A 324 -13.58 36.87 -29.81
C ASN A 324 -12.60 35.75 -30.15
N GLY A 325 -12.20 35.57 -31.41
CA GLY A 325 -11.38 34.43 -31.83
C GLY A 325 -10.06 34.27 -31.08
N LEU A 326 -9.31 35.37 -30.91
CA LEU A 326 -8.06 35.35 -30.13
C LEU A 326 -8.29 34.99 -28.66
N LYS A 327 -9.36 35.51 -28.05
CA LYS A 327 -9.69 35.25 -26.64
C LYS A 327 -10.08 33.79 -26.44
N ILE A 328 -10.87 33.22 -27.35
CA ILE A 328 -11.28 31.81 -27.32
C ILE A 328 -10.07 30.90 -27.47
N TYR A 329 -9.15 31.22 -28.38
CA TYR A 329 -7.90 30.46 -28.55
C TYR A 329 -7.06 30.49 -27.26
N GLN A 330 -6.82 31.67 -26.68
CA GLN A 330 -6.04 31.82 -25.44
C GLN A 330 -6.70 31.10 -24.26
N GLN A 331 -8.04 31.16 -24.16
CA GLN A 331 -8.79 30.45 -23.14
C GLN A 331 -8.64 28.93 -23.29
N ALA A 332 -8.73 28.41 -24.52
CA ALA A 332 -8.54 26.99 -24.80
C ALA A 332 -7.11 26.56 -24.48
N GLU A 333 -6.09 27.34 -24.88
CA GLU A 333 -4.69 27.02 -24.59
C GLU A 333 -4.42 26.94 -23.09
N ARG A 334 -4.89 27.93 -22.31
CA ARG A 334 -4.78 27.91 -20.85
C ARG A 334 -5.47 26.69 -20.24
N PHE A 335 -6.73 26.44 -20.61
CA PHE A 335 -7.50 25.32 -20.08
C PHE A 335 -6.84 23.97 -20.40
N MET A 336 -6.28 23.83 -21.59
CA MET A 336 -5.57 22.61 -21.97
C MET A 336 -4.26 22.45 -21.17
N ALA A 337 -3.54 23.52 -20.86
CA ALA A 337 -2.40 23.42 -19.94
C ALA A 337 -2.82 22.99 -18.53
N GLU A 338 -3.97 23.47 -18.04
CA GLU A 338 -4.54 23.08 -16.73
C GLU A 338 -4.91 21.57 -16.71
N ILE A 339 -5.53 21.05 -17.77
CA ILE A 339 -5.82 19.60 -17.91
C ILE A 339 -4.55 18.77 -18.03
N GLU A 340 -3.52 19.27 -18.73
CA GLU A 340 -2.26 18.55 -18.86
C GLU A 340 -1.59 18.36 -17.49
N LYS A 341 -1.59 19.40 -16.65
CA LYS A 341 -1.09 19.32 -15.27
C LYS A 341 -1.87 18.28 -14.45
N GLU A 342 -3.18 18.24 -14.60
CA GLU A 342 -4.03 17.23 -13.95
C GLU A 342 -3.65 15.81 -14.41
N LEU A 343 -3.55 15.59 -15.72
CA LEU A 343 -3.19 14.29 -16.31
C LEU A 343 -1.83 13.77 -15.86
N GLN A 344 -0.85 14.65 -15.66
CA GLN A 344 0.46 14.28 -15.16
C GLN A 344 0.37 13.66 -13.76
N GLN A 345 -0.44 14.25 -12.87
CA GLN A 345 -0.66 13.68 -11.53
C GLN A 345 -1.35 12.32 -11.59
N VAL A 346 -2.39 12.19 -12.42
CA VAL A 346 -3.11 10.92 -12.57
C VAL A 346 -2.22 9.83 -13.14
N THR A 347 -1.40 10.15 -14.14
CA THR A 347 -0.47 9.20 -14.76
C THR A 347 0.57 8.69 -13.77
N ALA A 348 1.06 9.56 -12.88
CA ALA A 348 1.99 9.15 -11.83
C ALA A 348 1.34 8.14 -10.86
N LEU A 349 0.11 8.42 -10.41
CA LEU A 349 -0.65 7.53 -9.53
C LEU A 349 -0.98 6.18 -10.18
N ASP A 350 -1.38 6.19 -11.45
CA ASP A 350 -1.65 4.96 -12.20
C ASP A 350 -0.39 4.10 -12.39
N ASN A 351 0.76 4.74 -12.64
CA ASN A 351 2.04 4.05 -12.73
C ASN A 351 2.43 3.40 -11.39
N ASP A 352 2.19 4.08 -10.27
CA ASP A 352 2.44 3.53 -8.93
C ASP A 352 1.58 2.28 -8.69
N LEU A 353 0.27 2.33 -9.01
CA LEU A 353 -0.64 1.19 -8.90
C LEU A 353 -0.21 0.01 -9.76
N VAL A 354 0.17 0.25 -11.03
CA VAL A 354 0.62 -0.79 -11.95
C VAL A 354 1.92 -1.43 -11.46
N ASN A 355 2.85 -0.65 -10.94
CA ASN A 355 4.10 -1.17 -10.39
C ASN A 355 3.85 -2.01 -9.12
N MET A 356 3.00 -1.53 -8.21
CA MET A 356 2.57 -2.30 -7.04
C MET A 356 1.89 -3.61 -7.44
N GLN A 357 1.01 -3.60 -8.44
CA GLN A 357 0.35 -4.79 -8.94
C GLN A 357 1.35 -5.84 -9.46
N LYS A 358 2.38 -5.41 -10.22
CA LYS A 358 3.45 -6.31 -10.70
C LYS A 358 4.27 -6.91 -9.55
N ASN A 359 4.64 -6.08 -8.57
CA ASN A 359 5.39 -6.53 -7.39
C ASN A 359 4.58 -7.55 -6.58
N LEU A 360 3.28 -7.28 -6.43
CA LEU A 360 2.35 -8.16 -5.72
C LEU A 360 2.12 -9.48 -6.44
N ASP A 361 1.99 -9.47 -7.77
CA ASP A 361 1.87 -10.71 -8.56
C ASP A 361 3.14 -11.56 -8.48
N THR A 362 4.30 -10.93 -8.45
CA THR A 362 5.59 -11.61 -8.27
C THR A 362 5.67 -12.22 -6.88
N PHE A 363 5.36 -11.43 -5.84
CA PHE A 363 5.27 -11.90 -4.46
C PHE A 363 4.35 -13.11 -4.31
N ARG A 364 3.13 -13.04 -4.85
CA ARG A 364 2.14 -14.13 -4.77
C ARG A 364 2.64 -15.41 -5.43
N LYS A 365 3.26 -15.31 -6.61
CA LYS A 365 3.82 -16.45 -7.34
C LYS A 365 4.97 -17.10 -6.57
N ASP A 366 5.87 -16.28 -6.03
CA ASP A 366 7.01 -16.76 -5.27
C ASP A 366 6.57 -17.42 -3.96
N LEU A 367 5.61 -16.81 -3.25
CA LEU A 367 5.09 -17.35 -2.00
C LEU A 367 4.27 -18.62 -2.22
N ASP A 368 3.48 -18.72 -3.30
CA ASP A 368 2.82 -19.98 -3.70
C ASP A 368 3.84 -21.09 -3.95
N LYS A 369 4.94 -20.78 -4.65
CA LYS A 369 6.02 -21.73 -4.91
C LYS A 369 6.71 -22.16 -3.61
N HIS A 370 6.99 -21.21 -2.72
CA HIS A 370 7.56 -21.48 -1.41
C HIS A 370 6.63 -22.37 -0.58
N LEU A 371 5.35 -22.02 -0.47
CA LEU A 371 4.32 -22.79 0.24
C LEU A 371 4.26 -24.25 -0.22
N ARG A 372 4.29 -24.48 -1.53
CA ARG A 372 4.32 -25.84 -2.11
C ARG A 372 5.60 -26.61 -1.76
N SER A 373 6.75 -25.93 -1.75
CA SER A 373 8.01 -26.52 -1.31
C SER A 373 8.02 -26.82 0.20
N TYR A 374 7.38 -25.98 0.98
CA TYR A 374 7.25 -26.09 2.43
C TYR A 374 6.42 -27.33 2.81
N LEU A 375 5.28 -27.53 2.14
CA LEU A 375 4.47 -28.75 2.25
C LEU A 375 5.26 -30.01 1.86
N GLN A 376 6.01 -29.95 0.76
CA GLN A 376 6.79 -31.09 0.30
C GLN A 376 7.88 -31.51 1.32
N HIS A 377 8.50 -30.54 2.01
CA HIS A 377 9.48 -30.83 3.06
C HIS A 377 8.83 -31.51 4.28
N ALA A 378 7.59 -31.14 4.61
CA ALA A 378 6.75 -31.84 5.60
C ALA A 378 6.14 -33.15 5.08
N SER A 379 6.67 -33.73 4.00
CA SER A 379 6.18 -34.98 3.39
C SER A 379 4.70 -34.94 2.96
N ILE A 380 4.15 -33.75 2.75
CA ILE A 380 2.82 -33.57 2.16
C ILE A 380 2.97 -33.49 0.64
N ALA A 381 2.26 -34.36 -0.08
CA ALA A 381 2.33 -34.41 -1.54
C ALA A 381 1.90 -33.06 -2.17
N ARG A 382 2.61 -32.63 -3.21
CA ARG A 382 2.39 -31.35 -3.94
C ARG A 382 1.17 -31.43 -4.86
N THR A 383 0.01 -31.80 -4.32
CA THR A 383 -1.26 -31.91 -5.05
C THR A 383 -2.08 -30.62 -4.92
N PRO A 384 -2.94 -30.30 -5.90
CA PRO A 384 -3.90 -29.21 -5.78
C PRO A 384 -4.83 -29.39 -4.57
N GLU A 385 -5.16 -30.62 -4.20
CA GLU A 385 -6.03 -30.91 -3.04
C GLU A 385 -5.39 -30.49 -1.72
N ASN A 386 -4.14 -30.88 -1.47
CA ASN A 386 -3.44 -30.51 -0.24
C ASN A 386 -3.22 -29.00 -0.15
N TYR A 387 -2.92 -28.37 -1.29
CA TYR A 387 -2.84 -26.92 -1.36
C TYR A 387 -4.18 -26.25 -1.01
N SER A 388 -5.29 -26.75 -1.57
CA SER A 388 -6.64 -26.24 -1.26
C SER A 388 -7.04 -26.44 0.19
N LYS A 389 -6.55 -27.50 0.87
CA LYS A 389 -6.75 -27.69 2.32
C LYS A 389 -6.07 -26.59 3.12
N VAL A 390 -4.84 -26.22 2.76
CA VAL A 390 -4.13 -25.10 3.39
C VAL A 390 -4.88 -23.78 3.15
N MET A 391 -5.29 -23.52 1.91
CA MET A 391 -6.02 -22.29 1.54
C MET A 391 -7.51 -22.32 1.88
N SER A 392 -7.99 -23.33 2.62
CA SER A 392 -9.41 -23.50 2.92
C SER A 392 -9.92 -22.37 3.80
N LYS A 393 -11.15 -21.90 3.54
CA LYS A 393 -11.87 -21.00 4.46
C LYS A 393 -12.36 -21.71 5.72
N ASP A 394 -12.46 -23.04 5.69
CA ASP A 394 -12.83 -23.84 6.85
C ASP A 394 -11.65 -24.07 7.81
N GLU A 395 -11.82 -23.64 9.06
CA GLU A 395 -10.80 -23.73 10.10
C GLU A 395 -10.47 -25.18 10.47
N GLN A 396 -11.46 -26.07 10.46
CA GLN A 396 -11.22 -27.47 10.79
C GLN A 396 -10.34 -28.15 9.74
N THR A 397 -10.61 -27.91 8.46
CA THR A 397 -9.77 -28.37 7.35
C THR A 397 -8.34 -27.84 7.46
N ARG A 398 -8.16 -26.56 7.81
CA ARG A 398 -6.84 -25.97 8.04
C ARG A 398 -6.13 -26.64 9.23
N ALA A 399 -6.81 -26.75 10.36
CA ALA A 399 -6.24 -27.37 11.56
C ALA A 399 -5.78 -28.81 11.30
N GLN A 400 -6.50 -29.57 10.48
CA GLN A 400 -6.11 -30.93 10.11
C GLN A 400 -4.79 -30.96 9.32
N ILE A 401 -4.66 -30.14 8.27
CA ILE A 401 -3.41 -30.13 7.49
C ILE A 401 -2.22 -29.59 8.29
N MET A 402 -2.46 -28.64 9.22
CA MET A 402 -1.43 -28.18 10.16
C MET A 402 -0.99 -29.28 11.13
N ALA A 403 -1.94 -30.10 11.62
CA ALA A 403 -1.64 -31.23 12.48
C ALA A 403 -0.82 -32.30 11.73
N ASP A 404 -1.16 -32.60 10.48
CA ASP A 404 -0.41 -33.53 9.64
C ASP A 404 1.03 -33.05 9.39
N VAL A 405 1.19 -31.75 9.12
CA VAL A 405 2.51 -31.11 8.93
C VAL A 405 3.34 -31.19 10.20
N ASN A 406 2.78 -30.80 11.35
CA ASN A 406 3.43 -30.91 12.66
C ASN A 406 3.89 -32.36 12.92
N ALA A 407 2.96 -33.32 12.77
CA ALA A 407 3.24 -34.73 13.00
C ALA A 407 4.34 -35.28 12.10
N ASN A 408 4.32 -34.94 10.80
CA ASN A 408 5.31 -35.43 9.84
C ASN A 408 6.72 -34.87 10.11
N ILE A 409 6.82 -33.58 10.46
CA ILE A 409 8.11 -32.96 10.79
C ILE A 409 8.73 -33.63 12.03
N SER A 410 7.96 -33.73 13.12
CA SER A 410 8.43 -34.35 14.35
C SER A 410 8.75 -35.84 14.16
N ALA A 411 7.88 -36.59 13.50
CA ALA A 411 8.08 -38.02 13.27
C ALA A 411 9.31 -38.32 12.42
N LYS A 412 9.62 -37.47 11.42
CA LYS A 412 10.83 -37.65 10.60
C LYS A 412 12.10 -37.43 11.43
N ALA A 413 12.13 -36.40 12.28
CA ALA A 413 13.26 -36.14 13.17
C ALA A 413 13.42 -37.27 14.20
N ASP A 414 12.33 -37.71 14.84
CA ASP A 414 12.32 -38.83 15.79
C ASP A 414 12.84 -40.13 15.15
N ALA A 415 12.41 -40.42 13.91
CA ALA A 415 12.87 -41.60 13.18
C ALA A 415 14.36 -41.57 12.86
N LEU A 416 14.91 -40.40 12.46
CA LEU A 416 16.33 -40.23 12.19
C LEU A 416 17.17 -40.34 13.48
N LEU A 417 16.66 -39.81 14.60
CA LEU A 417 17.29 -39.96 15.91
C LEU A 417 17.30 -41.44 16.34
N ALA A 418 16.16 -42.12 16.25
CA ALA A 418 16.05 -43.54 16.62
C ALA A 418 16.94 -44.46 15.76
N ALA A 419 17.16 -44.10 14.49
CA ALA A 419 18.07 -44.80 13.59
C ALA A 419 19.56 -44.54 13.87
N ASN A 420 19.90 -43.65 14.81
CA ASN A 420 21.26 -43.13 15.03
C ASN A 420 21.89 -42.49 13.77
N SER A 421 21.06 -41.98 12.85
CA SER A 421 21.50 -41.33 11.60
C SER A 421 21.82 -39.85 11.83
N ASN A 422 22.80 -39.57 12.71
CA ASN A 422 23.10 -38.20 13.17
C ASN A 422 23.37 -37.21 12.03
N ALA A 423 24.06 -37.63 10.97
CA ALA A 423 24.33 -36.76 9.82
C ALA A 423 23.06 -36.37 9.07
N GLU A 424 22.15 -37.32 8.84
CA GLU A 424 20.87 -37.06 8.18
C GLU A 424 19.92 -36.24 9.04
N LEU A 425 19.93 -36.48 10.37
CA LEU A 425 19.17 -35.69 11.33
C LEU A 425 19.59 -34.22 11.31
N VAL A 426 20.91 -33.96 11.38
CA VAL A 426 21.45 -32.60 11.32
C VAL A 426 21.10 -31.92 9.99
N GLN A 427 21.27 -32.62 8.86
CA GLN A 427 20.89 -32.10 7.54
C GLN A 427 19.39 -31.80 7.44
N TYR A 428 18.55 -32.67 7.99
CA TYR A 428 17.11 -32.46 8.03
C TYR A 428 16.72 -31.23 8.87
N MET A 429 17.34 -31.07 10.05
CA MET A 429 17.10 -29.90 10.91
C MET A 429 17.56 -28.60 10.26
N ILE A 430 18.77 -28.58 9.67
CA ILE A 430 19.28 -27.42 8.93
C ILE A 430 18.29 -27.03 7.83
N LYS A 431 17.89 -27.98 6.98
CA LYS A 431 16.95 -27.72 5.88
C LYS A 431 15.57 -27.26 6.35
N THR A 432 15.09 -27.79 7.47
CA THR A 432 13.83 -27.35 8.09
C THR A 432 13.92 -25.89 8.49
N THR A 433 15.06 -25.50 9.08
CA THR A 433 15.34 -24.12 9.50
C THR A 433 15.50 -23.19 8.30
N GLU A 434 16.25 -23.60 7.27
CA GLU A 434 16.41 -22.82 6.04
C GLU A 434 15.05 -22.48 5.42
N LYS A 435 14.13 -23.45 5.36
CA LYS A 435 12.75 -23.22 4.89
C LYS A 435 11.96 -22.27 5.76
N MET A 436 12.26 -22.23 7.06
CA MET A 436 11.63 -21.30 7.99
C MET A 436 12.19 -19.89 7.82
N ASP A 437 13.51 -19.75 7.73
CA ASP A 437 14.23 -18.50 7.54
C ASP A 437 13.92 -17.84 6.19
N GLU A 438 13.75 -18.63 5.12
CA GLU A 438 13.34 -18.15 3.78
C GLU A 438 12.05 -17.32 3.82
N PHE A 439 11.17 -17.53 4.81
CA PHE A 439 9.92 -16.76 4.94
C PHE A 439 10.11 -15.32 5.42
N GLN A 440 11.23 -15.00 6.09
CA GLN A 440 11.50 -13.64 6.53
C GLN A 440 11.57 -12.66 5.36
N GLU A 441 12.19 -13.09 4.25
CA GLU A 441 12.24 -12.30 3.00
C GLU A 441 10.83 -11.97 2.49
N PHE A 442 9.88 -12.89 2.62
CA PHE A 442 8.50 -12.64 2.23
C PHE A 442 7.82 -11.63 3.14
N LYS A 443 8.06 -11.66 4.46
CA LYS A 443 7.54 -10.64 5.37
C LYS A 443 8.06 -9.25 5.00
N GLU A 444 9.37 -9.14 4.74
CA GLU A 444 10.00 -7.88 4.35
C GLU A 444 9.45 -7.35 3.02
N ARG A 445 9.38 -8.19 1.99
CA ARG A 445 8.78 -7.84 0.69
C ARG A 445 7.32 -7.42 0.83
N PHE A 446 6.58 -8.08 1.72
CA PHE A 446 5.19 -7.72 2.00
C PHE A 446 5.08 -6.37 2.74
N ASN A 447 5.98 -6.08 3.68
CA ASN A 447 6.07 -4.77 4.33
C ASN A 447 6.39 -3.67 3.32
N GLN A 448 7.27 -3.92 2.34
CA GLN A 448 7.54 -2.98 1.24
C GLN A 448 6.29 -2.73 0.39
N ILE A 449 5.54 -3.78 0.04
CA ILE A 449 4.28 -3.64 -0.73
C ILE A 449 3.26 -2.81 0.04
N THR A 450 3.06 -3.09 1.33
CA THR A 450 2.09 -2.34 2.14
C THR A 450 2.53 -0.90 2.38
N SER A 451 3.82 -0.65 2.57
CA SER A 451 4.40 0.70 2.65
C SER A 451 4.16 1.50 1.37
N ALA A 452 4.37 0.87 0.21
CA ALA A 452 4.07 1.49 -1.09
C ALA A 452 2.57 1.81 -1.24
N MET A 453 1.69 0.92 -0.75
CA MET A 453 0.24 1.14 -0.80
C MET A 453 -0.20 2.29 0.11
N LEU A 454 0.36 2.40 1.31
CA LEU A 454 0.11 3.52 2.23
C LEU A 454 0.59 4.85 1.63
N THR A 455 1.80 4.86 1.09
CA THR A 455 2.37 6.01 0.37
C THR A 455 1.49 6.43 -0.80
N PHE A 456 0.97 5.46 -1.57
CA PHE A 456 0.04 5.71 -2.65
C PHE A 456 -1.25 6.37 -2.15
N TYR A 457 -1.84 5.88 -1.05
CA TYR A 457 -3.05 6.47 -0.49
C TYR A 457 -2.83 7.92 -0.06
N ASP A 458 -1.74 8.22 0.65
CA ASP A 458 -1.41 9.60 1.02
C ASP A 458 -1.20 10.49 -0.21
N ARG A 459 -0.40 10.04 -1.19
CA ARG A 459 -0.18 10.79 -2.44
C ARG A 459 -1.47 11.01 -3.22
N PHE A 460 -2.37 10.03 -3.25
CA PHE A 460 -3.67 10.17 -3.89
C PHE A 460 -4.52 11.23 -3.18
N GLU A 461 -4.62 11.16 -1.85
CA GLU A 461 -5.36 12.12 -1.01
C GLU A 461 -4.83 13.55 -1.19
N ARG A 462 -3.50 13.73 -1.17
CA ARG A 462 -2.84 15.01 -1.44
C ARG A 462 -3.11 15.51 -2.86
N SER A 463 -3.09 14.65 -3.87
CA SER A 463 -3.32 15.04 -5.28
C SER A 463 -4.71 15.63 -5.54
N ILE A 464 -5.66 15.36 -4.66
CA ILE A 464 -7.04 15.86 -4.75
C ILE A 464 -7.36 16.85 -3.62
N ALA A 465 -6.36 17.40 -2.95
CA ALA A 465 -6.56 18.46 -1.97
C ALA A 465 -6.94 19.78 -2.67
N ALA A 466 -7.70 20.66 -2.00
CA ALA A 466 -8.32 21.83 -2.64
C ALA A 466 -7.28 22.79 -3.25
N GLU A 467 -6.09 22.85 -2.67
CA GLU A 467 -4.92 23.60 -3.12
C GLU A 467 -4.29 23.04 -4.40
N GLN A 468 -4.52 21.77 -4.72
CA GLN A 468 -4.02 21.15 -5.96
C GLN A 468 -4.91 21.44 -7.17
N ASN A 469 -6.07 22.06 -6.97
CA ASN A 469 -7.00 22.39 -8.06
C ASN A 469 -6.28 23.24 -9.15
N PRO A 470 -6.11 22.71 -10.37
CA PRO A 470 -5.31 23.38 -11.40
C PRO A 470 -6.09 24.50 -12.09
N PHE A 471 -7.41 24.58 -11.93
CA PHE A 471 -8.26 25.47 -12.71
C PHE A 471 -8.27 26.89 -12.16
N THR A 472 -8.18 27.85 -13.09
CA THR A 472 -8.30 29.27 -12.77
C THR A 472 -9.74 29.77 -12.83
N ASP A 473 -10.61 29.16 -13.65
CA ASP A 473 -12.01 29.56 -13.79
C ASP A 473 -12.86 29.07 -12.59
N PRO A 474 -13.64 29.93 -11.92
CA PRO A 474 -14.43 29.54 -10.75
C PRO A 474 -15.44 28.42 -11.01
N SER A 475 -16.02 28.36 -12.23
CA SER A 475 -17.00 27.34 -12.57
C SER A 475 -16.36 25.97 -12.75
N ASP A 476 -15.16 25.92 -13.35
CA ASP A 476 -14.39 24.68 -13.51
C ASP A 476 -13.78 24.23 -12.18
N ARG A 477 -13.36 25.17 -11.32
CA ARG A 477 -12.92 24.86 -9.97
C ARG A 477 -14.00 24.16 -9.15
N ALA A 478 -15.25 24.61 -9.25
CA ALA A 478 -16.38 24.00 -8.56
C ALA A 478 -16.67 22.59 -9.08
N VAL A 479 -16.62 22.38 -10.39
CA VAL A 479 -16.75 21.04 -11.00
C VAL A 479 -15.64 20.11 -10.55
N TRP A 480 -14.39 20.57 -10.57
CA TRP A 480 -13.23 19.79 -10.10
C TRP A 480 -13.40 19.38 -8.63
N GLU A 481 -13.81 20.30 -7.77
CA GLU A 481 -13.99 20.02 -6.34
C GLU A 481 -15.12 19.00 -6.08
N GLN A 482 -16.20 19.04 -6.87
CA GLN A 482 -17.25 18.01 -6.81
C GLN A 482 -16.71 16.61 -7.19
N HIS A 483 -15.87 16.53 -8.22
CA HIS A 483 -15.23 15.26 -8.58
C HIS A 483 -14.21 14.84 -7.52
N ALA A 484 -13.42 15.76 -6.98
CA ALA A 484 -12.45 15.52 -5.91
C ALA A 484 -13.14 14.94 -4.66
N GLN A 485 -14.29 15.47 -4.25
CA GLN A 485 -15.07 14.91 -3.14
C GLN A 485 -15.50 13.45 -3.36
N SER A 486 -15.89 13.13 -4.60
CA SER A 486 -16.24 11.75 -4.97
C SER A 486 -15.02 10.84 -4.90
N ALA A 487 -13.88 11.29 -5.42
CA ALA A 487 -12.60 10.58 -5.36
C ALA A 487 -12.10 10.40 -3.91
N ARG A 488 -12.27 11.40 -3.03
CA ARG A 488 -11.93 11.32 -1.59
C ARG A 488 -12.76 10.26 -0.87
N ASN A 489 -14.07 10.22 -1.11
CA ASN A 489 -14.94 9.20 -0.52
C ASN A 489 -14.56 7.79 -0.98
N TYR A 490 -14.24 7.66 -2.27
CA TYR A 490 -13.85 6.41 -2.86
C TYR A 490 -12.53 5.88 -2.30
N ILE A 491 -11.49 6.72 -2.28
CA ILE A 491 -10.17 6.31 -1.79
C ILE A 491 -10.22 5.96 -0.31
N ARG A 492 -11.03 6.68 0.48
CA ARG A 492 -11.29 6.35 1.89
C ARG A 492 -11.85 4.94 2.06
N GLN A 493 -12.84 4.54 1.25
CA GLN A 493 -13.39 3.19 1.30
C GLN A 493 -12.34 2.13 0.92
N SER A 494 -11.50 2.41 -0.09
CA SER A 494 -10.40 1.53 -0.46
C SER A 494 -9.37 1.39 0.67
N LYS A 495 -9.01 2.50 1.32
CA LYS A 495 -8.09 2.54 2.47
C LYS A 495 -8.67 1.78 3.66
N GLU A 496 -9.94 1.99 3.99
CA GLU A 496 -10.64 1.23 5.05
C GLU A 496 -10.69 -0.28 4.75
N ALA A 497 -10.94 -0.68 3.50
CA ALA A 497 -10.92 -2.09 3.09
C ALA A 497 -9.52 -2.69 3.17
N PHE A 498 -8.49 -1.94 2.75
CA PHE A 498 -7.08 -2.33 2.89
C PHE A 498 -6.71 -2.50 4.36
N THR A 499 -7.02 -1.51 5.20
CA THR A 499 -6.83 -1.56 6.65
C THR A 499 -7.53 -2.77 7.22
N LYS A 500 -8.83 -2.98 7.00
CA LYS A 500 -9.56 -4.13 7.56
C LYS A 500 -9.04 -5.50 7.08
N ALA A 501 -8.47 -5.56 5.87
CA ALA A 501 -7.95 -6.81 5.34
C ALA A 501 -6.58 -7.17 5.93
N PHE A 502 -5.90 -6.23 6.59
CA PHE A 502 -4.49 -6.34 6.93
C PHE A 502 -4.16 -5.96 8.39
N MET A 503 -4.86 -4.97 8.94
CA MET A 503 -4.83 -4.48 10.31
C MET A 503 -6.08 -4.97 11.05
#